data_AF-A0A533IAL4-F1
#
_entry.id   AF-A0A533IAL4-F1
#
_cell.length_a   1.000
_cell.length_b   1.000
_cell.length_c   1.000
_cell.angle_alpha   90.00
_cell.angle_beta   90.00
_cell.angle_gamma   90.00
#
_symmetry.space_group_name_H-M   'P 1'
#
loop_
_entity.id
_entity.type
_entity.pdbx_description
1 polymer ?
#
loop_
_entity_poly.entity_id
_entity_poly.type
_entity_poly.pdbx_seq_one_letter_code
_entity_poly.pdbx_strand_id
1 'polypeptide(L)' 'MTMLNRLASFADATIRAVGGETRRYAVHLVDTHTGRLYCVGGAPLTIFTCDPDEVSDELMRNRDPRHWGVLVEQRLPKEI' A
#
# COMPACT_ATOMS: atom_id res chain seq x y z
N MET A 1 9.77 3.78 27.92
CA MET A 1 8.34 4.13 27.69
C MET A 1 8.29 4.95 26.42
N THR A 2 7.74 4.57 25.27
CA THR A 2 6.78 3.49 24.93
C THR A 2 6.97 3.20 23.43
N MET A 3 7.55 2.05 23.08
CA MET A 3 7.93 1.67 21.70
C MET A 3 6.87 0.77 21.04
N LEU A 4 5.62 0.87 21.50
CA LEU A 4 4.50 -0.03 21.16
C LEU A 4 3.43 0.60 20.28
N ASN A 5 3.59 1.86 19.83
CA ASN A 5 2.52 2.59 19.12
C ASN A 5 2.61 2.57 17.58
N ARG A 6 3.62 1.90 16.99
CA ARG A 6 3.89 1.94 15.54
C ARG A 6 3.25 0.81 14.72
N LEU A 7 2.77 -0.25 15.38
CA LEU A 7 1.99 -1.30 14.72
C LEU A 7 0.52 -0.90 14.53
N ALA A 8 -0.01 -0.02 15.40
CA ALA A 8 -1.39 0.43 15.33
C ALA A 8 -1.69 1.27 14.08
N SER A 9 -0.72 2.03 13.58
CA SER A 9 -0.91 2.84 12.35
C SER A 9 -1.08 2.00 11.07
N PHE A 10 -0.52 0.78 11.02
CA PHE A 10 -0.77 -0.15 9.92
C PHE A 10 -2.05 -0.97 10.13
N ALA A 11 -2.47 -1.17 11.38
CA ALA A 11 -3.74 -1.80 11.70
C ALA A 11 -4.94 -0.88 11.42
N ASP A 12 -4.80 0.44 11.59
CA ASP A 12 -5.85 1.42 11.25
C ASP A 12 -6.10 1.49 9.72
N ALA A 13 -5.04 1.44 8.92
CA ALA A 13 -5.15 1.32 7.46
C ALA A 13 -5.80 -0.01 7.01
N THR A 14 -5.70 -1.05 7.84
CA THR A 14 -6.33 -2.35 7.56
C THR A 14 -7.84 -2.33 7.87
N ILE A 15 -8.33 -1.40 8.72
CA ILE A 15 -9.71 -1.38 9.25
C ILE A 15 -10.39 -0.01 9.02
N ARG A 16 -10.37 0.52 7.81
CA ARG A 16 -11.40 1.47 7.34
C ARG A 16 -12.19 0.91 6.16
N ALA A 17 -12.45 -0.40 6.21
CA ALA A 17 -13.24 -1.16 5.24
C ALA A 17 -14.74 -1.24 5.63
N VAL A 18 -15.31 -0.12 6.08
CA VAL A 18 -16.76 0.00 6.33
C VAL A 18 -17.22 1.35 5.82
N GLY A 19 -17.52 1.39 4.53
CA GLY A 19 -18.03 2.58 3.86
C GLY A 19 -17.89 2.47 2.35
N GLY A 20 -18.82 1.74 1.72
CA GLY A 20 -19.41 1.95 0.38
C GLY A 20 -18.64 2.55 -0.81
N GLU A 21 -17.32 2.69 -0.79
CA GLU A 21 -16.55 3.21 -1.91
C GLU A 21 -15.75 2.07 -2.53
N THR A 22 -16.04 1.81 -3.80
CA THR A 22 -15.32 0.87 -4.65
C THR A 22 -13.85 1.27 -4.65
N ARG A 23 -13.04 0.63 -3.80
CA ARG A 23 -11.58 0.79 -3.79
C ARG A 23 -11.06 0.33 -5.14
N ARG A 24 -10.78 1.30 -6.00
CA ARG A 24 -10.47 1.12 -7.43
C ARG A 24 -9.01 0.84 -7.70
N TYR A 25 -8.13 1.03 -6.73
CA TYR A 25 -6.70 0.89 -6.92
C TYR A 25 -6.07 -0.01 -5.87
N ALA A 26 -5.17 -0.85 -6.32
CA ALA A 26 -4.24 -1.61 -5.50
C ALA A 26 -2.85 -1.02 -5.71
N VAL A 27 -2.22 -0.53 -4.65
CA VAL A 27 -0.88 0.04 -4.67
C VAL A 27 0.07 -0.96 -4.04
N HIS A 28 1.13 -1.29 -4.77
CA HIS A 28 2.18 -2.19 -4.35
C HIS A 28 3.50 -1.43 -4.27
N LEU A 29 4.35 -1.84 -3.33
CA LEU A 29 5.73 -1.37 -3.29
C LEU A 29 6.60 -2.32 -4.10
N VAL A 30 7.43 -1.80 -4.99
CA VAL A 30 8.36 -2.55 -5.83
C VAL A 30 9.79 -2.11 -5.58
N ASP A 31 10.72 -3.05 -5.62
CA ASP A 31 12.14 -2.75 -5.67
C ASP A 31 12.53 -2.45 -7.13
N THR A 32 13.07 -1.27 -7.39
CA THR A 32 13.39 -0.79 -8.76
C THR A 32 14.58 -1.52 -9.37
N HIS A 33 15.49 -2.04 -8.55
CA HIS A 33 16.67 -2.76 -9.02
C HIS A 33 16.36 -4.18 -9.48
N THR A 34 15.42 -4.85 -8.82
CA THR A 34 15.05 -6.24 -9.07
C THR A 34 13.70 -6.41 -9.75
N GLY A 35 12.88 -5.36 -9.77
CA GLY A 35 11.49 -5.39 -10.26
C GLY A 35 10.55 -6.23 -9.40
N ARG A 36 10.97 -6.63 -8.19
CA ARG A 36 10.20 -7.53 -7.32
C ARG A 36 9.28 -6.75 -6.40
N LEU A 37 8.09 -7.28 -6.15
CA LEU A 37 7.18 -6.75 -5.13
C LEU A 37 7.81 -6.91 -3.75
N TYR A 38 7.69 -5.87 -2.94
CA TYR A 38 8.08 -5.92 -1.54
C TYR A 38 7.11 -6.81 -0.77
N CYS A 39 7.64 -7.86 -0.15
CA CYS A 39 6.85 -8.79 0.63
C CYS A 39 7.03 -8.54 2.14
N VAL A 40 5.92 -8.49 2.87
CA VAL A 40 5.90 -8.48 4.34
C VAL A 40 5.43 -9.86 4.80
N GLY A 41 6.26 -10.56 5.57
CA GLY A 41 5.93 -11.91 6.05
C GLY A 41 5.73 -12.95 4.92
N GLY A 42 6.35 -12.74 3.76
CA GLY A 42 6.22 -13.63 2.60
C GLY A 42 5.06 -13.32 1.65
N ALA A 43 4.19 -12.36 1.98
CA ALA A 43 3.10 -11.90 1.10
C ALA A 43 3.39 -10.50 0.54
N PRO A 44 3.06 -10.21 -0.74
CA PRO A 44 3.30 -8.90 -1.33
C PRO A 44 2.46 -7.82 -0.62
N LEU A 45 3.12 -6.72 -0.24
CA LEU A 45 2.45 -5.57 0.33
C LEU A 45 1.51 -4.97 -0.70
N THR A 46 0.21 -4.96 -0.38
CA THR A 46 -0.85 -4.44 -1.26
C THR A 46 -1.76 -3.54 -0.44
N ILE A 47 -1.88 -2.28 -0.85
CA ILE A 47 -2.75 -1.29 -0.20
C ILE A 47 -3.89 -0.96 -1.15
N PHE A 48 -5.13 -1.17 -0.71
CA PHE A 48 -6.31 -0.83 -1.51
C PHE A 48 -6.80 0.57 -1.17
N THR A 49 -6.90 1.44 -2.18
CA THR A 49 -7.26 2.85 -2.02
C THR A 49 -8.13 3.35 -3.17
N CYS A 50 -8.88 4.44 -2.91
CA CYS A 50 -9.51 5.24 -3.95
C CYS A 50 -8.56 6.32 -4.48
N ASP A 51 -7.55 6.70 -3.69
CA ASP A 51 -6.57 7.73 -4.01
C ASP A 51 -5.16 7.11 -4.02
N PRO A 52 -4.67 6.66 -5.18
CA PRO A 52 -3.39 5.99 -5.29
C PRO A 52 -2.20 6.95 -5.19
N ASP A 53 -2.40 8.25 -5.44
CA ASP A 53 -1.33 9.26 -5.39
C ASP A 53 -0.93 9.55 -3.95
N GLU A 54 -1.92 9.83 -3.08
CA GLU A 54 -1.68 10.04 -1.64
C GLU A 54 -0.98 8.83 -1.00
N VAL A 55 -1.45 7.62 -1.30
CA VAL A 55 -0.87 6.38 -0.78
C VAL A 55 0.53 6.13 -1.33
N SER A 56 0.78 6.52 -2.58
CA SER A 56 2.11 6.42 -3.19
C SER A 56 3.10 7.37 -2.51
N ASP A 57 2.70 8.61 -2.25
CA ASP A 57 3.52 9.57 -1.51
C ASP A 57 3.82 9.06 -0.11
N GLU A 58 2.81 8.57 0.62
CA GLU A 58 3.00 8.02 1.96
C GLU A 58 3.93 6.79 1.98
N LEU A 59 3.80 5.90 0.99
CA LEU A 59 4.73 4.79 0.80
C LEU A 59 6.16 5.29 0.49
N MET A 60 6.32 6.33 -0.31
CA MET A 60 7.65 6.82 -0.71
C MET A 60 8.28 7.80 0.30
N ARG A 61 7.52 8.37 1.24
CA ARG A 61 7.91 9.46 2.15
C ARG A 61 9.17 9.23 2.97
N ASN A 62 9.57 7.97 3.20
CA ASN A 62 10.80 7.61 3.91
C ASN A 62 11.61 6.54 3.16
N ARG A 63 11.50 6.52 1.82
CA ARG A 63 12.15 5.53 0.96
C ARG A 63 12.95 6.22 -0.12
N ASP A 64 14.12 5.65 -0.44
CA ASP A 64 14.93 6.13 -1.55
C ASP A 64 14.24 5.80 -2.89
N PRO A 65 13.96 6.80 -3.75
CA PRO A 65 13.36 6.58 -5.06
C PRO A 65 14.28 5.86 -6.05
N ARG A 66 15.56 5.71 -5.71
CA ARG A 66 16.52 4.92 -6.50
C ARG A 66 16.37 3.42 -6.25
N HIS A 67 15.84 3.02 -5.09
CA HIS A 67 15.68 1.62 -4.67
C HIS A 67 14.22 1.17 -4.66
N TRP A 68 13.30 2.08 -4.35
CA TRP A 68 11.88 1.79 -4.19
C TRP A 68 11.06 2.55 -5.23
N GLY A 69 10.04 1.87 -5.73
CA GLY A 69 9.03 2.41 -6.61
C GLY A 69 7.64 1.92 -6.18
N VAL A 70 6.62 2.52 -6.76
CA VAL A 70 5.22 2.15 -6.51
C VAL A 70 4.61 1.63 -7.80
N LEU A 71 3.87 0.53 -7.69
CA LEU A 71 3.09 -0.03 -8.77
C LEU A 71 1.61 0.15 -8.42
N VAL A 72 0.89 0.92 -9.23
CA VAL A 72 -0.54 1.15 -9.07
C VAL A 72 -1.29 0.29 -10.08
N GLU A 73 -2.07 -0.66 -9.58
CA GLU A 73 -2.98 -1.46 -10.38
C GLU A 73 -4.41 -0.97 -10.21
N GLN A 74 -5.10 -0.67 -11.31
CA GLN A 74 -6.53 -0.39 -11.26
C GLN A 74 -7.31 -1.72 -11.12
N ARG A 75 -8.03 -1.88 -10.02
CA ARG A 75 -8.98 -2.95 -9.80
C ARG A 75 -10.34 -2.47 -10.29
N LEU A 76 -10.69 -2.87 -11.52
CA LEU A 76 -12.06 -2.75 -11.99
C LEU A 76 -12.95 -3.58 -11.06
N PRO A 77 -14.08 -3.05 -10.58
CA PRO A 77 -15.06 -3.87 -9.88
C PRO A 77 -15.46 -5.00 -10.81
N LYS A 78 -15.32 -6.25 -10.35
CA LYS A 78 -15.90 -7.39 -11.05
C LYS A 78 -17.41 -7.21 -10.93
N GLU A 79 -18.07 -6.78 -12.01
CA GLU A 79 -19.52 -6.82 -12.12
C GLU A 79 -19.96 -8.27 -11.86
N ILE A 80 -20.76 -8.46 -10.81
CA ILE A 80 -21.27 -9.77 -10.36
C ILE A 80 -22.66 -9.95 -10.94
#